data_AF-A0A6A3I5X3-F1
#
_entry.id   AF-A0A6A3I5X3-F1
#
_cell.length_a   1.000
_cell.length_b   1.000
_cell.length_c   1.000
_cell.angle_alpha   90.00
_cell.angle_beta   90.00
_cell.angle_gamma   90.00
#
_symmetry.space_group_name_H-M   'P 1'
#
loop_
_entity.id
_entity.type
_entity.pdbx_description
1 polymer ?
#
loop_
_entity_poly.entity_id
_entity_poly.type
_entity_poly.pdbx_seq_one_letter_code
_entity_poly.pdbx_strand_id
1 'polypeptide(L)'
;MASKSKKVPTSSPTPRSFSLLSIAVGLAAVIAAAWTVVDPSQLQAQLQLLVSSSGGVLFRETATEDTLVDCSQAQQYLTDVLPVKGFHVLCTKKVQEGESLATLDVVAFKDGNAPSMKTQSSMELDDLKNKLETLLDIQQPRDEVAVKYKQPYAFFTPDGKRLQKLEEMVNRVVFLFEGGQFIWPGIRIGHKTLVKNVAGKGDVVLETLSMIPLVFSVEEFLKDDEIDVIMNLSLEHLKPSAVTLMDGHEKRAATDWRTSTTYFLPSDGHPKMEEIDQRVADLTKVPMDHQEDVQVLRYEKTQNTGLITVFWYMSDVAKGGHTIFPRADGAPRPTSMRDCTKGLKVPPKKRKVIVFYSMLPNGEGDPMSLHGGCPVEEGVKYSGNKWVWNKAR
;
A
#
# COMPACT_ATOMS: atom_id res chain seq x y z
N MET A 1 28.54 79.17 -2.73
CA MET A 1 27.46 80.18 -2.82
C MET A 1 26.19 79.47 -3.29
N ALA A 2 25.06 79.82 -2.66
CA ALA A 2 23.68 79.33 -2.88
C ALA A 2 23.44 77.84 -2.54
N SER A 3 22.31 77.38 -2.00
CA SER A 3 21.12 77.94 -1.35
C SER A 3 20.25 76.71 -1.04
N LYS A 4 19.63 76.59 0.15
CA LYS A 4 18.17 76.42 0.26
C LYS A 4 17.68 76.22 1.70
N SER A 5 16.45 76.70 1.86
CA SER A 5 15.72 77.12 3.05
C SER A 5 14.98 75.99 3.81
N LYS A 6 14.58 76.32 5.03
CA LYS A 6 13.68 75.58 5.96
C LYS A 6 12.18 75.73 5.60
N LYS A 7 11.39 74.68 5.96
CA LYS A 7 10.09 74.63 6.73
C LYS A 7 9.02 73.65 6.18
N VAL A 8 8.78 72.52 6.88
CA VAL A 8 7.58 71.98 7.63
C VAL A 8 6.15 72.42 7.17
N PRO A 9 4.99 71.66 7.30
CA PRO A 9 4.54 70.53 8.20
C PRO A 9 3.77 69.37 7.46
N THR A 10 3.21 68.27 8.05
CA THR A 10 2.06 68.12 8.99
C THR A 10 1.75 66.63 9.38
N SER A 11 1.27 66.44 10.63
CA SER A 11 0.29 65.44 11.20
C SER A 11 0.55 63.92 11.06
N SER A 12 0.38 63.05 12.07
CA SER A 12 -0.73 62.91 13.04
C SER A 12 -0.33 61.95 14.21
N PRO A 13 -1.09 61.88 15.33
CA PRO A 13 -0.65 61.21 16.57
C PRO A 13 -1.05 59.72 16.65
N THR A 14 -0.16 58.92 17.23
CA THR A 14 -0.35 57.51 17.59
C THR A 14 -1.25 57.36 18.82
N PRO A 15 -2.30 56.50 18.78
CA PRO A 15 -3.04 56.11 19.97
C PRO A 15 -2.36 54.96 20.71
N ARG A 16 -2.39 55.04 22.05
CA ARG A 16 -1.89 54.05 23.01
C ARG A 16 -2.62 52.70 22.86
N SER A 17 -1.88 51.60 22.86
CA SER A 17 -2.44 50.25 22.95
C SER A 17 -2.91 49.97 24.39
N PHE A 18 -4.15 49.51 24.52
CA PHE A 18 -4.69 48.97 25.76
C PHE A 18 -4.23 47.51 25.92
N SER A 19 -3.79 47.16 27.13
CA SER A 19 -3.37 45.82 27.52
C SER A 19 -4.54 44.82 27.47
N LEU A 20 -4.38 43.74 26.70
CA LEU A 20 -5.33 42.64 26.51
C LEU A 20 -5.45 41.69 27.73
N LEU A 21 -4.86 42.03 28.88
CA LEU A 21 -4.86 41.13 30.04
C LEU A 21 -6.10 41.23 30.96
N SER A 22 -7.11 42.04 30.62
CA SER A 22 -8.24 42.33 31.54
C SER A 22 -9.57 41.65 31.16
N ILE A 23 -9.63 40.88 30.07
CA ILE A 23 -10.88 40.23 29.59
C ILE A 23 -10.86 38.70 29.82
N ALA A 24 -9.69 38.10 30.07
CA ALA A 24 -9.56 36.64 30.22
C ALA A 24 -9.94 36.11 31.62
N VAL A 25 -10.03 36.97 32.65
CA VAL A 25 -10.34 36.53 34.04
C VAL A 25 -11.85 36.53 34.33
N GLY A 26 -12.66 37.19 33.50
CA GLY A 26 -14.13 37.22 33.66
C GLY A 26 -14.88 36.04 33.04
N LEU A 27 -14.34 35.38 32.01
CA LEU A 27 -15.02 34.27 31.32
C LEU A 27 -14.76 32.90 31.96
N ALA A 28 -13.61 32.71 32.62
CA ALA A 28 -13.26 31.44 33.26
C ALA A 28 -14.08 31.16 34.54
N ALA A 29 -14.58 32.21 35.22
CA ALA A 29 -15.38 32.07 36.44
C ALA A 29 -16.86 31.71 36.17
N VAL A 30 -17.38 31.99 34.97
CA VAL A 30 -18.79 31.66 34.62
C VAL A 30 -18.90 30.22 34.08
N ILE A 31 -17.85 29.69 33.46
CA ILE A 31 -17.84 28.30 32.96
C ILE A 31 -17.56 27.28 34.09
N ALA A 32 -16.81 27.68 35.13
CA ALA A 32 -16.53 26.82 36.28
C ALA A 32 -17.72 26.65 37.27
N ALA A 33 -18.72 27.53 37.23
CA ALA A 33 -19.89 27.46 38.11
C ALA A 33 -21.07 26.66 37.54
N ALA A 34 -21.03 26.27 36.26
CA ALA A 34 -22.10 25.49 35.61
C ALA A 34 -21.87 23.97 35.66
N TRP A 35 -20.71 23.50 36.16
CA TRP A 35 -20.34 22.09 36.19
C TRP A 35 -20.50 21.41 37.57
N THR A 36 -21.06 22.10 38.56
CA THR A 36 -21.20 21.54 39.92
C THR A 36 -22.63 21.16 40.32
N VAL A 37 -23.61 21.19 39.41
CA VAL A 37 -24.99 20.76 39.70
C VAL A 37 -25.64 20.04 38.51
N VAL A 38 -25.05 18.94 38.03
CA VAL A 38 -25.79 17.93 37.24
C VAL A 38 -25.23 16.53 37.55
N ASP A 39 -26.05 15.68 38.18
CA ASP A 39 -25.75 14.27 38.42
C ASP A 39 -25.79 13.49 37.08
N PRO A 40 -24.70 12.80 36.68
CA PRO A 40 -24.62 12.07 35.40
C PRO A 40 -25.69 10.97 35.22
N SER A 41 -26.30 10.48 36.32
CA SER A 41 -27.33 9.44 36.27
C SER A 41 -28.70 9.94 35.81
N GLN A 42 -28.96 11.25 35.84
CA GLN A 42 -30.24 11.84 35.42
C GLN A 42 -30.31 12.20 33.93
N LEU A 43 -29.16 12.34 33.25
CA LEU A 43 -29.14 12.61 31.80
C LEU A 43 -29.63 11.42 30.97
N GLN A 44 -29.44 10.21 31.48
CA GLN A 44 -29.82 8.96 30.80
C GLN A 44 -31.33 8.68 30.86
N ALA A 45 -32.03 9.20 31.88
CA ALA A 45 -33.47 9.03 32.04
C ALA A 45 -34.30 10.01 31.20
N GLN A 46 -33.79 11.19 30.87
CA GLN A 46 -34.49 12.16 30.02
C GLN A 46 -34.30 11.94 28.51
N LEU A 47 -33.21 11.28 28.10
CA LEU A 47 -33.03 10.89 26.69
C LEU A 47 -33.94 9.73 26.26
N GLN A 48 -34.41 8.89 27.19
CA GLN A 48 -35.33 7.79 26.86
C GLN A 48 -36.80 8.22 26.73
N LEU A 49 -37.19 9.38 27.28
CA LEU A 49 -38.58 9.88 27.23
C LEU A 49 -38.88 10.74 25.98
N LEU A 50 -37.85 11.26 25.29
CA LEU A 50 -37.99 11.98 24.02
C LEU A 50 -38.04 11.05 22.79
N VAL A 51 -37.71 9.77 22.95
CA VAL A 51 -37.76 8.75 21.88
C VAL A 51 -39.13 8.05 21.81
N SER A 52 -40.03 8.29 22.77
CA SER A 52 -41.29 7.54 22.88
C SER A 52 -42.58 8.32 22.59
N SER A 53 -42.52 9.61 22.23
CA SER A 53 -43.74 10.43 22.09
C SER A 53 -43.92 11.21 20.78
N SER A 54 -43.13 10.94 19.74
CA SER A 54 -43.42 11.43 18.37
C SER A 54 -43.91 10.25 17.54
N GLY A 55 -45.24 10.23 17.32
CA GLY A 55 -45.94 9.22 16.57
C GLY A 55 -45.26 8.90 15.24
N GLY A 56 -45.20 7.60 14.96
CA GLY A 56 -44.54 7.04 13.79
C GLY A 56 -45.00 7.70 12.49
N VAL A 57 -44.08 8.44 11.89
CA VAL A 57 -43.96 8.40 10.44
C VAL A 57 -43.23 7.10 10.14
N LEU A 58 -43.98 6.10 9.69
CA LEU A 58 -43.43 4.89 9.11
C LEU A 58 -42.68 5.33 7.85
N PHE A 59 -41.41 5.70 8.00
CA PHE A 59 -40.47 5.70 6.89
C PHE A 59 -40.34 4.24 6.48
N ARG A 60 -41.21 3.83 5.56
CA ARG A 60 -40.98 2.69 4.72
C ARG A 60 -39.75 3.06 3.93
N GLU A 61 -38.59 2.63 4.41
CA GLU A 61 -37.33 2.69 3.69
C GLU A 61 -37.50 1.80 2.46
N THR A 62 -38.10 2.38 1.42
CA THR A 62 -37.94 1.88 0.07
C THR A 62 -36.46 2.07 -0.23
N ALA A 63 -35.68 1.01 0.01
CA ALA A 63 -34.33 0.89 -0.51
C ALA A 63 -34.41 0.93 -2.03
N THR A 64 -34.41 2.13 -2.61
CA THR A 64 -33.84 2.38 -3.91
C THR A 64 -32.39 2.74 -3.66
N GLU A 65 -31.57 1.71 -3.45
CA GLU A 65 -30.11 1.81 -3.51
C GLU A 65 -29.77 2.11 -4.98
N ASP A 66 -29.84 3.40 -5.30
CA ASP A 66 -29.71 3.89 -6.67
C ASP A 66 -28.27 3.63 -7.13
N THR A 67 -28.17 2.64 -8.01
CA THR A 67 -27.30 2.39 -9.18
C THR A 67 -26.36 3.48 -9.74
N LEU A 68 -26.14 4.60 -9.06
CA LEU A 68 -25.30 5.71 -9.50
C LEU A 68 -23.86 5.52 -9.04
N VAL A 69 -23.07 4.86 -9.88
CA VAL A 69 -21.62 4.98 -9.78
C VAL A 69 -21.11 6.20 -10.49
N ASP A 70 -20.37 7.00 -9.73
CA ASP A 70 -19.64 8.15 -10.21
C ASP A 70 -18.26 7.72 -10.71
N CYS A 71 -18.14 7.58 -12.04
CA CYS A 71 -16.88 7.22 -12.67
C CYS A 71 -15.77 8.26 -12.53
N SER A 72 -16.06 9.47 -12.05
CA SER A 72 -15.00 10.42 -11.67
C SER A 72 -14.17 9.90 -10.50
N GLN A 73 -14.74 9.08 -9.62
CA GLN A 73 -14.02 8.48 -8.50
C GLN A 73 -12.88 7.55 -8.94
N ALA A 74 -12.88 7.07 -10.19
CA ALA A 74 -11.77 6.28 -10.73
C ALA A 74 -10.45 7.09 -10.76
N GLN A 75 -10.53 8.42 -10.88
CA GLN A 75 -9.37 9.30 -11.00
C GLN A 75 -8.46 9.27 -9.77
N GLN A 76 -9.00 8.98 -8.57
CA GLN A 76 -8.20 8.89 -7.35
C GLN A 76 -7.22 7.69 -7.35
N TYR A 77 -7.45 6.70 -8.22
CA TYR A 77 -6.64 5.49 -8.33
C TYR A 77 -5.64 5.53 -9.50
N LEU A 78 -5.66 6.63 -10.27
CA LEU A 78 -4.74 6.82 -11.38
C LEU A 78 -3.38 7.28 -10.85
N THR A 79 -2.32 6.90 -11.57
CA THR A 79 -0.95 7.30 -11.26
C THR A 79 -0.68 8.69 -11.82
N ASP A 80 -0.18 9.60 -10.98
CA ASP A 80 0.18 10.96 -11.39
C ASP A 80 1.60 11.03 -12.00
N VAL A 81 2.32 9.90 -12.00
CA VAL A 81 3.76 9.86 -12.26
C VAL A 81 4.07 9.19 -13.60
N LEU A 82 3.84 7.88 -13.70
CA LEU A 82 4.17 7.09 -14.88
C LEU A 82 3.14 5.97 -15.07
N PRO A 83 2.73 5.66 -16.32
CA PRO A 83 1.86 4.53 -16.61
C PRO A 83 2.43 3.22 -16.03
N VAL A 84 1.58 2.42 -15.40
CA VAL A 84 1.96 1.14 -14.80
C VAL A 84 1.48 0.01 -15.71
N LYS A 85 2.42 -0.56 -16.47
CA LYS A 85 2.15 -1.57 -17.50
C LYS A 85 1.36 -2.76 -16.94
N GLY A 86 0.17 -3.00 -17.49
CA GLY A 86 -0.70 -4.12 -17.15
C GLY A 86 -1.62 -3.89 -15.93
N PHE A 87 -1.67 -2.67 -15.41
CA PHE A 87 -2.66 -2.25 -14.42
C PHE A 87 -3.68 -1.33 -15.09
N HIS A 88 -4.97 -1.68 -15.05
CA HIS A 88 -6.02 -0.86 -15.67
C HIS A 88 -7.11 -0.56 -14.65
N VAL A 89 -7.66 0.64 -14.72
CA VAL A 89 -8.80 1.05 -13.90
C VAL A 89 -10.03 1.10 -14.81
N LEU A 90 -11.08 0.40 -14.43
CA LEU A 90 -12.35 0.34 -15.12
C LEU A 90 -13.41 0.99 -14.24
N CYS A 91 -14.34 1.71 -14.84
CA CYS A 91 -15.61 2.06 -14.22
C CYS A 91 -16.73 1.46 -15.06
N THR A 92 -17.57 0.66 -14.43
CA THR A 92 -18.66 -0.04 -15.09
C THR A 92 -19.99 0.56 -14.66
N LYS A 93 -20.94 0.63 -15.58
CA LYS A 93 -22.29 1.11 -15.31
C LYS A 93 -23.29 0.29 -16.09
N LYS A 94 -24.26 -0.31 -15.40
CA LYS A 94 -25.37 -0.99 -16.05
C LYS A 94 -26.28 0.07 -16.67
N VAL A 95 -26.63 -0.13 -17.94
CA VAL A 95 -27.55 0.73 -18.68
C VAL A 95 -28.71 -0.13 -19.17
N GLN A 96 -29.92 0.37 -18.97
CA GLN A 96 -31.14 -0.28 -19.46
C GLN A 96 -32.17 0.81 -19.75
N GLU A 97 -32.58 0.93 -21.01
CA GLU A 97 -33.61 1.89 -21.43
C GLU A 97 -34.93 1.18 -21.68
N GLY A 98 -35.93 1.43 -20.84
CA GLY A 98 -37.25 0.80 -20.95
C GLY A 98 -37.18 -0.73 -20.86
N GLU A 99 -37.77 -1.43 -21.84
CA GLU A 99 -37.80 -2.90 -21.92
C GLU A 99 -36.62 -3.49 -22.70
N SER A 100 -35.63 -2.67 -23.09
CA SER A 100 -34.44 -3.17 -23.78
C SER A 100 -33.60 -4.10 -22.89
N LEU A 101 -32.83 -4.98 -23.53
CA LEU A 101 -31.84 -5.80 -22.84
C LEU A 101 -30.81 -4.90 -22.19
N ALA A 102 -30.51 -5.16 -20.91
CA ALA A 102 -29.49 -4.41 -20.19
C ALA A 102 -28.11 -4.63 -20.82
N THR A 103 -27.32 -3.56 -20.84
CA THR A 103 -25.91 -3.55 -21.27
C THR A 103 -25.02 -3.02 -20.14
N LEU A 104 -23.71 -3.18 -20.31
CA LEU A 104 -22.70 -2.65 -19.41
C LEU A 104 -21.83 -1.64 -20.15
N ASP A 105 -21.96 -0.37 -19.79
CA ASP A 105 -21.04 0.68 -20.22
C ASP A 105 -19.76 0.58 -19.40
N VAL A 106 -18.61 0.69 -20.07
CA VAL A 106 -17.30 0.62 -19.43
C VAL A 106 -16.45 1.80 -19.85
N VAL A 107 -15.99 2.56 -18.86
CA VAL A 107 -14.94 3.58 -19.00
C VAL A 107 -13.64 2.98 -18.50
N ALA A 108 -12.61 2.92 -19.34
CA ALA A 108 -11.35 2.25 -19.04
C ALA A 108 -10.16 3.21 -19.12
N PHE A 109 -9.28 3.14 -18.13
CA PHE A 109 -8.01 3.86 -18.06
C PHE A 109 -6.88 2.84 -18.16
N LYS A 110 -6.24 2.79 -19.34
CA LYS A 110 -5.14 1.86 -19.59
C LYS A 110 -3.88 2.26 -18.82
N ASP A 111 -3.17 1.28 -18.29
CA ASP A 111 -1.92 1.46 -17.53
C ASP A 111 -2.04 2.48 -16.37
N GLY A 112 -3.26 2.61 -15.82
CA GLY A 112 -3.60 3.52 -14.74
C GLY A 112 -3.42 5.01 -15.05
N ASN A 113 -3.24 5.40 -16.32
CA ASN A 113 -2.88 6.78 -16.68
C ASN A 113 -3.36 7.24 -18.08
N ALA A 114 -3.73 6.32 -18.98
CA ALA A 114 -4.16 6.72 -20.33
C ALA A 114 -5.48 7.51 -20.30
N PRO A 115 -5.73 8.39 -21.31
CA PRO A 115 -7.05 8.98 -21.51
C PRO A 115 -8.14 7.91 -21.47
N SER A 116 -9.27 8.23 -20.86
CA SER A 116 -10.35 7.25 -20.71
C SER A 116 -10.84 6.79 -22.08
N MET A 117 -10.91 5.49 -22.27
CA MET A 117 -11.55 4.85 -23.41
C MET A 117 -12.93 4.34 -23.00
N LYS A 118 -13.83 4.18 -23.97
CA LYS A 118 -15.18 3.69 -23.71
C LYS A 118 -15.49 2.48 -24.57
N THR A 119 -16.18 1.52 -23.99
CA THR A 119 -16.78 0.40 -24.71
C THR A 119 -18.10 0.03 -24.04
N GLN A 120 -18.89 -0.78 -24.73
CA GLN A 120 -20.12 -1.35 -24.20
C GLN A 120 -20.10 -2.85 -24.44
N SER A 121 -20.52 -3.62 -23.43
CA SER A 121 -20.70 -5.06 -23.52
C SER A 121 -22.15 -5.44 -23.21
N SER A 122 -22.53 -6.65 -23.60
CA SER A 122 -23.70 -7.31 -23.02
C SER A 122 -23.49 -7.60 -21.53
N MET A 123 -24.55 -8.04 -20.85
CA MET A 123 -24.49 -8.52 -19.46
C MET A 123 -23.92 -9.95 -19.35
N GLU A 124 -22.94 -10.30 -20.19
CA GLU A 124 -22.23 -11.58 -20.17
C GLU A 124 -20.73 -11.35 -19.94
N LEU A 125 -20.14 -12.14 -19.03
CA LEU A 125 -18.73 -11.96 -18.64
C LEU A 125 -17.76 -12.16 -19.82
N ASP A 126 -18.06 -13.11 -20.71
CA ASP A 126 -17.19 -13.40 -21.85
C ASP A 126 -17.21 -12.28 -22.90
N ASP A 127 -18.35 -11.63 -23.12
CA ASP A 127 -18.41 -10.45 -24.00
C ASP A 127 -17.61 -9.29 -23.39
N LEU A 128 -17.78 -9.02 -22.09
CA LEU A 128 -16.98 -8.01 -21.39
C LEU A 128 -15.47 -8.26 -21.57
N LYS A 129 -15.02 -9.50 -21.34
CA LYS A 129 -13.63 -9.90 -21.49
C LYS A 129 -13.10 -9.66 -22.91
N ASN A 130 -13.84 -10.13 -23.93
CA ASN A 130 -13.46 -9.93 -25.34
C ASN A 130 -13.35 -8.44 -25.70
N LYS A 131 -14.30 -7.61 -25.23
CA LYS A 131 -14.27 -6.15 -25.43
C LYS A 131 -13.06 -5.51 -24.76
N LEU A 132 -12.75 -5.91 -23.53
CA LEU A 132 -11.60 -5.39 -22.77
C LEU A 132 -10.26 -5.79 -23.37
N GLU A 133 -10.11 -7.04 -23.81
CA GLU A 133 -8.88 -7.52 -24.46
C GLU A 133 -8.57 -6.69 -25.71
N THR A 134 -9.60 -6.39 -26.51
CA THR A 134 -9.46 -5.53 -27.70
C THR A 134 -9.19 -4.07 -27.32
N LEU A 135 -9.94 -3.51 -26.37
CA LEU A 135 -9.85 -2.10 -25.98
C LEU A 135 -8.52 -1.76 -25.33
N LEU A 136 -8.03 -2.66 -24.46
CA LEU A 136 -6.81 -2.47 -23.68
C LEU A 136 -5.57 -3.03 -24.37
N ASP A 137 -5.73 -3.72 -25.51
CA ASP A 137 -4.65 -4.41 -26.21
C ASP A 137 -3.93 -5.42 -25.30
N ILE A 138 -4.72 -6.25 -24.60
CA ILE A 138 -4.19 -7.27 -23.70
C ILE A 138 -3.61 -8.41 -24.55
N GLN A 139 -2.30 -8.58 -24.46
CA GLN A 139 -1.59 -9.56 -25.28
C GLN A 139 -1.64 -10.95 -24.63
N GLN A 140 -2.04 -11.93 -25.44
CA GLN A 140 -1.93 -13.34 -25.07
C GLN A 140 -0.45 -13.75 -24.94
N PRO A 141 -0.11 -14.69 -24.04
CA PRO A 141 1.25 -15.20 -23.90
C PRO A 141 1.79 -15.75 -25.23
N ARG A 142 2.99 -15.32 -25.66
CA ARG A 142 3.57 -15.72 -26.96
C ARG A 142 4.62 -16.82 -26.85
N ASP A 143 5.35 -16.89 -25.74
CA ASP A 143 6.42 -17.86 -25.50
C ASP A 143 6.01 -18.94 -24.48
N GLU A 144 6.68 -20.08 -24.51
CA GLU A 144 6.36 -21.24 -23.66
C GLU A 144 6.45 -20.94 -22.16
N VAL A 145 7.36 -20.05 -21.75
CA VAL A 145 7.54 -19.66 -20.35
C VAL A 145 6.34 -18.83 -19.90
N ALA A 146 5.94 -17.84 -20.68
CA ALA A 146 4.76 -17.03 -20.42
C ALA A 146 3.48 -17.90 -20.43
N VAL A 147 3.33 -18.81 -21.40
CA VAL A 147 2.19 -19.74 -21.44
C VAL A 147 2.12 -20.61 -20.18
N LYS A 148 3.26 -21.07 -19.67
CA LYS A 148 3.31 -21.95 -18.49
C LYS A 148 3.13 -21.19 -17.17
N TYR A 149 3.69 -19.99 -17.05
CA TYR A 149 3.83 -19.31 -15.76
C TYR A 149 3.01 -18.02 -15.61
N LYS A 150 2.64 -17.32 -16.69
CA LYS A 150 1.81 -16.11 -16.61
C LYS A 150 0.41 -16.50 -16.12
N GLN A 151 -0.10 -15.78 -15.12
CA GLN A 151 -1.48 -15.97 -14.69
C GLN A 151 -2.42 -15.27 -15.69
N PRO A 152 -3.63 -15.81 -15.93
CA PRO A 152 -4.67 -15.08 -16.63
C PRO A 152 -4.95 -13.76 -15.91
N TYR A 153 -5.30 -12.71 -16.66
CA TYR A 153 -5.68 -11.45 -16.04
C TYR A 153 -6.88 -11.64 -15.11
N ALA A 154 -7.00 -10.76 -14.13
CA ALA A 154 -8.05 -10.85 -13.14
C ALA A 154 -8.55 -9.49 -12.70
N PHE A 155 -9.78 -9.50 -12.19
CA PHE A 155 -10.52 -8.33 -11.76
C PHE A 155 -10.53 -8.24 -10.24
N PHE A 156 -10.43 -7.04 -9.72
CA PHE A 156 -10.42 -6.78 -8.28
C PHE A 156 -11.20 -5.51 -7.95
N THR A 157 -11.73 -5.43 -6.75
CA THR A 157 -12.16 -4.15 -6.18
C THR A 157 -10.93 -3.31 -5.79
N PRO A 158 -11.09 -1.99 -5.58
CA PRO A 158 -9.98 -1.14 -5.10
C PRO A 158 -9.39 -1.55 -3.75
N ASP A 159 -10.16 -2.22 -2.90
CA ASP A 159 -9.72 -2.79 -1.61
C ASP A 159 -9.10 -4.19 -1.73
N GLY A 160 -9.01 -4.74 -2.95
CA GLY A 160 -8.27 -5.97 -3.25
C GLY A 160 -9.08 -7.26 -3.21
N LYS A 161 -10.41 -7.20 -3.14
CA LYS A 161 -11.25 -8.39 -3.29
C LYS A 161 -11.26 -8.84 -4.75
N ARG A 162 -10.86 -10.09 -5.00
CA ARG A 162 -10.94 -10.70 -6.34
C ARG A 162 -12.40 -10.86 -6.77
N LEU A 163 -12.70 -10.45 -8.00
CA LEU A 163 -14.03 -10.51 -8.61
C LEU A 163 -14.05 -11.64 -9.66
N GLN A 164 -15.02 -12.54 -9.55
CA GLN A 164 -15.12 -13.69 -10.45
C GLN A 164 -16.33 -13.60 -11.38
N LYS A 165 -17.41 -12.98 -10.90
CA LYS A 165 -18.67 -12.90 -11.65
C LYS A 165 -18.94 -11.47 -12.10
N LEU A 166 -19.69 -11.34 -13.20
CA LEU A 166 -20.01 -10.04 -13.78
C LEU A 166 -20.83 -9.18 -12.80
N GLU A 167 -21.75 -9.77 -12.05
CA GLU A 167 -22.63 -9.05 -11.13
C GLU A 167 -21.83 -8.34 -10.02
N GLU A 168 -20.68 -8.90 -9.63
CA GLU A 168 -19.79 -8.28 -8.66
C GLU A 168 -19.01 -7.09 -9.23
N MET A 169 -18.98 -6.95 -10.56
CA MET A 169 -18.30 -5.88 -11.28
C MET A 169 -19.25 -4.78 -11.72
N VAL A 170 -20.57 -4.94 -11.64
CA VAL A 170 -21.57 -3.97 -12.10
C VAL A 170 -21.60 -2.74 -11.19
N ASN A 171 -21.74 -1.55 -11.78
CA ASN A 171 -21.89 -0.29 -11.06
C ASN A 171 -20.78 -0.12 -10.02
N ARG A 172 -19.51 -0.03 -10.47
CA ARG A 172 -18.34 0.25 -9.61
C ARG A 172 -17.06 0.52 -10.38
N VAL A 173 -16.06 0.97 -9.62
CA VAL A 173 -14.66 0.93 -10.04
C VAL A 173 -14.13 -0.49 -9.86
N VAL A 174 -13.44 -0.99 -10.88
CA VAL A 174 -12.82 -2.32 -10.95
C VAL A 174 -11.37 -2.15 -11.40
N PHE A 175 -10.45 -2.83 -10.74
CA PHE A 175 -9.07 -2.95 -11.21
C PHE A 175 -8.91 -4.21 -12.03
N LEU A 176 -8.18 -4.11 -13.13
CA LEU A 176 -7.76 -5.24 -13.96
C LEU A 176 -6.23 -5.33 -13.90
N PHE A 177 -5.72 -6.50 -13.52
CA PHE A 177 -4.29 -6.81 -13.53
C PHE A 177 -4.02 -7.90 -14.56
N GLU A 178 -3.22 -7.59 -15.57
CA GLU A 178 -2.88 -8.51 -16.67
C GLU A 178 -2.14 -9.77 -16.19
N GLY A 179 -1.38 -9.66 -15.12
CA GLY A 179 -0.61 -10.72 -14.46
C GLY A 179 -1.40 -11.46 -13.38
N GLY A 180 -2.72 -11.22 -13.28
CA GLY A 180 -3.65 -12.04 -12.53
C GLY A 180 -3.64 -11.88 -11.01
N GLN A 181 -2.69 -11.12 -10.46
CA GLN A 181 -2.60 -10.89 -9.02
C GLN A 181 -2.72 -9.41 -8.67
N PHE A 182 -3.37 -9.15 -7.53
CA PHE A 182 -3.50 -7.80 -7.01
C PHE A 182 -2.14 -7.22 -6.65
N ILE A 183 -1.92 -5.98 -7.05
CA ILE A 183 -0.79 -5.14 -6.68
C ILE A 183 -1.37 -3.80 -6.25
N TRP A 184 -0.97 -3.29 -5.09
CA TRP A 184 -1.38 -1.95 -4.68
C TRP A 184 -0.93 -0.91 -5.73
N PRO A 185 -1.81 -0.06 -6.26
CA PRO A 185 -1.39 0.94 -7.23
C PRO A 185 -0.51 2.00 -6.56
N GLY A 186 0.62 2.31 -7.20
CA GLY A 186 1.39 3.49 -6.86
C GLY A 186 0.75 4.72 -7.47
N ILE A 187 0.32 5.68 -6.64
CA ILE A 187 -0.27 6.95 -7.10
C ILE A 187 0.83 8.00 -7.23
N ARG A 188 1.51 8.28 -6.11
CA ARG A 188 2.67 9.18 -6.00
C ARG A 188 3.44 8.89 -4.72
N ILE A 189 4.70 9.32 -4.66
CA ILE A 189 5.52 9.22 -3.44
C ILE A 189 4.84 10.00 -2.30
N GLY A 190 4.81 9.41 -1.12
CA GLY A 190 4.15 9.93 0.08
C GLY A 190 2.62 9.76 0.10
N HIS A 191 2.02 9.17 -0.94
CA HIS A 191 0.59 8.80 -0.90
C HIS A 191 0.36 7.74 0.19
N LYS A 192 -0.77 7.86 0.89
CA LYS A 192 -1.15 6.99 2.00
C LYS A 192 -2.46 6.27 1.70
N THR A 193 -2.39 4.95 1.61
CA THR A 193 -3.53 4.06 1.43
C THR A 193 -3.89 3.43 2.77
N LEU A 194 -5.17 3.51 3.16
CA LEU A 194 -5.68 2.83 4.35
C LEU A 194 -6.02 1.38 4.01
N VAL A 195 -5.34 0.42 4.64
CA VAL A 195 -5.65 -1.01 4.53
C VAL A 195 -6.42 -1.42 5.78
N LYS A 196 -7.69 -1.76 5.61
CA LYS A 196 -8.59 -2.06 6.72
C LYS A 196 -8.49 -3.50 7.19
N ASN A 197 -8.84 -3.73 8.46
CA ASN A 197 -9.03 -5.06 9.07
C ASN A 197 -7.83 -6.01 8.91
N VAL A 198 -6.62 -5.50 9.05
CA VAL A 198 -5.38 -6.29 8.99
C VAL A 198 -5.21 -7.07 10.30
N ALA A 199 -5.09 -8.40 10.19
CA ALA A 199 -5.05 -9.31 11.34
C ALA A 199 -4.05 -8.86 12.42
N GLY A 200 -4.50 -8.79 13.66
CA GLY A 200 -3.66 -8.39 14.79
C GLY A 200 -3.28 -6.91 14.88
N LYS A 201 -3.71 -6.07 13.92
CA LYS A 201 -3.38 -4.63 13.86
C LYS A 201 -4.59 -3.71 13.65
N GLY A 202 -5.70 -4.20 13.09
CA GLY A 202 -6.82 -3.35 12.69
C GLY A 202 -6.48 -2.59 11.41
N ASP A 203 -6.72 -1.29 11.36
CA ASP A 203 -6.41 -0.49 10.17
C ASP A 203 -4.93 -0.08 10.17
N VAL A 204 -4.26 -0.27 9.03
CA VAL A 204 -2.85 0.13 8.84
C VAL A 204 -2.72 1.09 7.65
N VAL A 205 -1.69 1.94 7.70
CA VAL A 205 -1.40 2.91 6.64
C VAL A 205 -0.23 2.41 5.81
N LEU A 206 -0.48 2.21 4.51
CA LEU A 206 0.50 1.88 3.51
C LEU A 206 0.96 3.17 2.80
N GLU A 207 2.22 3.57 3.02
CA GLU A 207 2.80 4.78 2.43
C GLU A 207 3.72 4.45 1.26
N THR A 208 3.54 5.10 0.12
CA THR A 208 4.38 4.94 -1.06
C THR A 208 5.75 5.59 -0.85
N LEU A 209 6.82 4.80 -0.85
CA LEU A 209 8.20 5.28 -0.75
C LEU A 209 8.85 5.50 -2.11
N SER A 210 8.49 4.70 -3.11
CA SER A 210 9.03 4.79 -4.46
C SER A 210 8.03 4.27 -5.49
N MET A 211 8.12 4.81 -6.69
CA MET A 211 7.35 4.39 -7.86
C MET A 211 8.16 3.45 -8.77
N ILE A 212 9.49 3.56 -8.75
CA ILE A 212 10.41 2.72 -9.54
C ILE A 212 11.58 2.29 -8.66
N PRO A 213 11.67 1.01 -8.26
CA PRO A 213 10.57 0.06 -8.25
C PRO A 213 9.44 0.52 -7.32
N LEU A 214 8.28 -0.12 -7.40
CA LEU A 214 7.18 0.18 -6.50
C LEU A 214 7.51 -0.34 -5.09
N VAL A 215 7.68 0.58 -4.14
CA VAL A 215 8.02 0.29 -2.74
C VAL A 215 7.06 1.04 -1.83
N PHE A 216 6.49 0.32 -0.88
CA PHE A 216 5.66 0.86 0.18
C PHE A 216 6.29 0.61 1.55
N SER A 217 5.90 1.38 2.55
CA SER A 217 6.15 1.10 3.95
C SER A 217 4.88 1.06 4.79
N VAL A 218 4.92 0.21 5.81
CA VAL A 218 3.95 0.23 6.92
C VAL A 218 4.76 0.32 8.22
N GLU A 219 4.44 1.32 9.03
CA GLU A 219 5.03 1.49 10.36
C GLU A 219 4.30 0.56 11.35
N GLU A 220 5.01 0.14 12.40
CA GLU A 220 4.39 -0.65 13.49
C GLU A 220 3.65 -1.91 13.01
N PHE A 221 4.16 -2.58 11.96
CA PHE A 221 3.54 -3.78 11.38
C PHE A 221 3.76 -5.05 12.21
N LEU A 222 4.93 -5.17 12.86
CA LEU A 222 5.17 -6.19 13.88
C LEU A 222 4.95 -5.63 15.28
N LYS A 223 4.68 -6.51 16.25
CA LYS A 223 4.71 -6.22 17.68
C LYS A 223 6.03 -6.72 18.28
N ASP A 224 6.40 -6.19 19.45
CA ASP A 224 7.66 -6.58 20.09
C ASP A 224 7.65 -8.06 20.52
N ASP A 225 6.54 -8.55 21.04
CA ASP A 225 6.37 -9.96 21.43
C ASP A 225 6.40 -10.92 20.24
N GLU A 226 5.91 -10.48 19.07
CA GLU A 226 6.03 -11.22 17.81
C GLU A 226 7.48 -11.29 17.33
N ILE A 227 8.22 -10.19 17.44
CA ILE A 227 9.66 -10.16 17.14
C ILE A 227 10.40 -11.13 18.07
N ASP A 228 10.12 -11.10 19.37
CA ASP A 228 10.76 -11.98 20.34
C ASP A 228 10.52 -13.46 20.01
N VAL A 229 9.31 -13.82 19.59
CA VAL A 229 8.98 -15.18 19.12
C VAL A 229 9.80 -15.57 17.90
N ILE A 230 9.81 -14.72 16.85
CA ILE A 230 10.59 -15.00 15.63
C ILE A 230 12.07 -15.20 15.97
N MET A 231 12.62 -14.33 16.82
CA MET A 231 14.02 -14.35 17.23
C MET A 231 14.34 -15.63 18.03
N ASN A 232 13.54 -15.96 19.04
CA ASN A 232 13.73 -17.15 19.88
C ASN A 232 13.67 -18.44 19.06
N LEU A 233 12.76 -18.54 18.10
CA LEU A 233 12.63 -19.71 17.24
C LEU A 233 13.74 -19.82 16.19
N SER A 234 14.51 -18.75 15.93
CA SER A 234 15.44 -18.72 14.79
C SER A 234 16.91 -18.68 15.18
N LEU A 235 17.26 -18.04 16.29
CA LEU A 235 18.65 -17.69 16.62
C LEU A 235 19.60 -18.90 16.68
N GLU A 236 19.15 -20.04 17.23
CA GLU A 236 19.95 -21.27 17.33
C GLU A 236 20.13 -22.00 15.98
N HIS A 237 19.29 -21.67 14.99
CA HIS A 237 19.27 -22.33 13.68
C HIS A 237 19.96 -21.52 12.57
N LEU A 238 20.40 -20.30 12.86
CA LEU A 238 21.08 -19.43 11.90
C LEU A 238 22.39 -20.05 11.40
N LYS A 239 22.43 -20.41 10.12
CA LYS A 239 23.62 -20.97 9.45
C LYS A 239 24.13 -20.07 8.33
N PRO A 240 25.43 -20.12 7.98
CA PRO A 240 25.96 -19.41 6.82
C PRO A 240 25.13 -19.72 5.58
N SER A 241 24.78 -18.69 4.87
CA SER A 241 23.70 -18.81 3.91
C SER A 241 24.20 -19.15 2.49
N ALA A 242 23.49 -20.01 1.77
CA ALA A 242 23.88 -20.42 0.41
C ALA A 242 23.56 -19.35 -0.65
N VAL A 243 24.27 -19.36 -1.78
CA VAL A 243 23.99 -18.52 -2.96
C VAL A 243 23.72 -19.39 -4.18
N THR A 244 22.73 -19.02 -5.01
CA THR A 244 22.68 -19.48 -6.40
C THR A 244 23.68 -18.64 -7.19
N LEU A 245 24.74 -19.25 -7.70
CA LEU A 245 25.76 -18.57 -8.50
C LEU A 245 25.16 -18.20 -9.88
N MET A 246 25.46 -17.00 -10.38
CA MET A 246 25.12 -16.63 -11.75
C MET A 246 26.05 -17.36 -12.75
N ASP A 247 25.56 -17.62 -13.97
CA ASP A 247 26.37 -18.18 -15.06
C ASP A 247 27.67 -17.38 -15.25
N GLY A 248 28.83 -18.06 -15.28
CA GLY A 248 30.15 -17.44 -15.40
C GLY A 248 30.79 -16.98 -14.08
N HIS A 249 30.11 -17.18 -12.94
CA HIS A 249 30.64 -16.90 -11.60
C HIS A 249 30.90 -18.17 -10.76
N GLU A 250 30.99 -19.36 -11.38
CA GLU A 250 31.13 -20.64 -10.67
C GLU A 250 32.42 -20.74 -9.82
N LYS A 251 33.47 -19.99 -10.17
CA LYS A 251 34.81 -20.09 -9.55
C LYS A 251 35.05 -19.13 -8.38
N ARG A 252 34.00 -18.50 -7.89
CA ARG A 252 34.06 -17.30 -7.07
C ARG A 252 33.42 -17.64 -5.71
N ALA A 253 34.12 -17.36 -4.59
CA ALA A 253 33.74 -17.86 -3.26
C ALA A 253 32.44 -17.25 -2.71
N ALA A 254 31.48 -18.05 -2.23
CA ALA A 254 30.19 -17.55 -1.72
C ALA A 254 30.29 -16.34 -0.75
N THR A 255 31.39 -16.23 0.00
CA THR A 255 31.75 -15.11 0.89
C THR A 255 31.92 -13.76 0.20
N ASP A 256 32.28 -13.70 -1.09
CA ASP A 256 32.37 -12.44 -1.83
C ASP A 256 30.96 -11.87 -2.13
N TRP A 257 29.93 -12.72 -2.09
CA TRP A 257 28.52 -12.35 -2.30
C TRP A 257 27.68 -12.35 -1.02
N ARG A 258 28.00 -13.18 -0.03
CA ARG A 258 27.15 -13.45 1.14
C ARG A 258 27.98 -13.73 2.40
N THR A 259 27.83 -12.86 3.41
CA THR A 259 28.37 -13.06 4.77
C THR A 259 27.26 -13.27 5.80
N SER A 260 25.99 -13.40 5.37
CA SER A 260 24.84 -13.60 6.25
C SER A 260 24.77 -15.00 6.84
N THR A 261 24.06 -15.09 7.96
CA THR A 261 23.41 -16.32 8.39
C THR A 261 21.90 -16.26 8.16
N THR A 262 21.27 -17.39 7.88
CA THR A 262 19.85 -17.48 7.51
C THR A 262 19.22 -18.74 8.07
N TYR A 263 17.93 -18.64 8.38
CA TYR A 263 17.06 -19.75 8.72
C TYR A 263 15.69 -19.52 8.05
N PHE A 264 15.07 -20.57 7.55
CA PHE A 264 13.67 -20.54 7.10
C PHE A 264 12.84 -21.10 8.25
N LEU A 265 11.99 -20.25 8.83
CA LEU A 265 11.12 -20.54 9.96
C LEU A 265 9.73 -20.92 9.42
N PRO A 266 9.33 -22.20 9.55
CA PRO A 266 7.97 -22.64 9.24
C PRO A 266 6.94 -21.93 10.11
N SER A 267 5.77 -21.67 9.53
CA SER A 267 4.72 -20.91 10.22
C SER A 267 3.69 -21.80 10.94
N ASP A 268 3.65 -23.09 10.60
CA ASP A 268 2.75 -24.13 11.12
C ASP A 268 3.02 -24.56 12.58
N GLY A 269 4.13 -24.09 13.17
CA GLY A 269 4.55 -24.46 14.52
C GLY A 269 4.13 -23.50 15.63
N HIS A 270 3.55 -22.32 15.32
CA HIS A 270 3.29 -21.31 16.35
C HIS A 270 2.12 -20.36 16.00
N PRO A 271 1.10 -20.17 16.87
CA PRO A 271 -0.08 -19.35 16.57
C PRO A 271 0.22 -17.90 16.17
N LYS A 272 1.24 -17.28 16.76
CA LYS A 272 1.68 -15.93 16.35
C LYS A 272 2.23 -15.88 14.92
N MET A 273 2.84 -16.96 14.43
CA MET A 273 3.34 -17.02 13.05
C MET A 273 2.18 -17.13 12.08
N GLU A 274 1.17 -17.96 12.38
CA GLU A 274 -0.07 -18.03 11.60
C GLU A 274 -0.80 -16.67 11.53
N GLU A 275 -0.88 -15.95 12.66
CA GLU A 275 -1.45 -14.59 12.69
C GLU A 275 -0.66 -13.60 11.82
N ILE A 276 0.67 -13.71 11.80
CA ILE A 276 1.54 -12.89 10.92
C ILE A 276 1.30 -13.24 9.46
N ASP A 277 1.13 -14.51 9.11
CA ASP A 277 0.88 -14.93 7.73
C ASP A 277 -0.48 -14.42 7.23
N GLN A 278 -1.50 -14.49 8.07
CA GLN A 278 -2.80 -13.87 7.77
C GLN A 278 -2.65 -12.35 7.62
N ARG A 279 -1.85 -11.70 8.48
CA ARG A 279 -1.56 -10.27 8.36
C ARG A 279 -0.87 -9.90 7.05
N VAL A 280 0.06 -10.73 6.59
CA VAL A 280 0.71 -10.57 5.28
C VAL A 280 -0.30 -10.75 4.15
N ALA A 281 -1.21 -11.71 4.24
CA ALA A 281 -2.27 -11.91 3.26
C ALA A 281 -3.23 -10.71 3.21
N ASP A 282 -3.63 -10.19 4.37
CA ASP A 282 -4.49 -9.01 4.46
C ASP A 282 -3.82 -7.76 3.92
N LEU A 283 -2.52 -7.60 4.15
CA LEU A 283 -1.74 -6.47 3.66
C LEU A 283 -1.54 -6.54 2.15
N THR A 284 -1.16 -7.71 1.62
CA THR A 284 -0.83 -7.88 0.19
C THR A 284 -2.03 -8.16 -0.69
N LYS A 285 -3.17 -8.53 -0.09
CA LYS A 285 -4.38 -9.01 -0.79
C LYS A 285 -4.12 -10.24 -1.64
N VAL A 286 -3.13 -11.05 -1.23
CA VAL A 286 -2.81 -12.36 -1.81
C VAL A 286 -3.04 -13.44 -0.75
N PRO A 287 -3.73 -14.55 -1.09
CA PRO A 287 -3.97 -15.65 -0.16
C PRO A 287 -2.71 -16.25 0.49
N MET A 288 -2.87 -16.86 1.66
CA MET A 288 -1.75 -17.41 2.46
C MET A 288 -1.01 -18.57 1.79
N ASP A 289 -1.68 -19.38 0.97
CA ASP A 289 -1.10 -20.49 0.21
C ASP A 289 -0.12 -20.05 -0.89
N HIS A 290 0.02 -18.75 -1.13
CA HIS A 290 1.08 -18.20 -1.99
C HIS A 290 2.38 -17.88 -1.24
N GLN A 291 2.40 -17.95 0.09
CA GLN A 291 3.52 -17.48 0.88
C GLN A 291 4.54 -18.59 1.16
N GLU A 292 5.83 -18.24 1.19
CA GLU A 292 6.87 -19.15 1.72
C GLU A 292 7.00 -19.06 3.24
N ASP A 293 7.77 -19.98 3.82
CA ASP A 293 8.29 -19.84 5.17
C ASP A 293 9.01 -18.50 5.38
N VAL A 294 8.98 -18.01 6.62
CA VAL A 294 9.67 -16.79 6.99
C VAL A 294 11.17 -17.00 6.87
N GLN A 295 11.83 -16.26 6.00
CA GLN A 295 13.28 -16.24 6.00
C GLN A 295 13.76 -15.21 7.05
N VAL A 296 14.42 -15.70 8.09
CA VAL A 296 15.07 -14.88 9.12
C VAL A 296 16.53 -14.66 8.75
N LEU A 297 16.92 -13.39 8.74
CA LEU A 297 18.21 -12.94 8.22
C LEU A 297 19.02 -12.21 9.30
N ARG A 298 20.31 -12.56 9.35
CA ARG A 298 21.39 -11.69 9.84
C ARG A 298 22.29 -11.39 8.63
N TYR A 299 22.09 -10.22 8.02
CA TYR A 299 22.48 -9.75 6.66
C TYR A 299 23.86 -10.11 6.07
N GLU A 300 24.07 -10.33 4.74
CA GLU A 300 23.37 -9.83 3.52
C GLU A 300 23.12 -10.79 2.30
N LYS A 301 22.39 -10.24 1.30
CA LYS A 301 22.06 -10.55 -0.13
C LYS A 301 21.25 -11.81 -0.47
N THR A 302 20.07 -11.60 -1.05
CA THR A 302 19.23 -12.62 -1.71
C THR A 302 18.60 -12.05 -2.98
N GLN A 303 18.76 -12.75 -4.10
CA GLN A 303 17.73 -12.80 -5.15
C GLN A 303 17.01 -14.14 -4.97
N ASN A 304 15.67 -14.14 -5.09
CA ASN A 304 14.94 -15.09 -5.94
C ASN A 304 13.42 -14.84 -5.95
N THR A 305 12.89 -14.66 -7.17
CA THR A 305 11.64 -15.17 -7.79
C THR A 305 10.26 -15.08 -7.11
N GLY A 306 10.06 -14.35 -6.01
CA GLY A 306 8.71 -14.02 -5.52
C GLY A 306 8.05 -12.86 -6.31
N LEU A 307 6.71 -12.78 -6.34
CA LEU A 307 5.96 -11.63 -6.88
C LEU A 307 6.12 -10.42 -5.94
N ILE A 308 5.89 -10.64 -4.65
CA ILE A 308 5.95 -9.62 -3.59
C ILE A 308 7.00 -10.05 -2.57
N THR A 309 7.80 -9.10 -2.12
CA THR A 309 8.62 -9.28 -0.91
C THR A 309 8.08 -8.39 0.20
N VAL A 310 7.65 -9.01 1.29
CA VAL A 310 7.30 -8.33 2.54
C VAL A 310 8.48 -8.44 3.48
N PHE A 311 9.10 -7.31 3.79
CA PHE A 311 10.42 -7.25 4.40
C PHE A 311 10.39 -6.43 5.69
N TRP A 312 10.52 -7.10 6.83
CA TRP A 312 10.37 -6.48 8.13
C TRP A 312 11.70 -6.30 8.86
N TYR A 313 11.78 -5.24 9.64
CA TYR A 313 12.93 -4.91 10.47
C TYR A 313 12.64 -5.28 11.92
N MET A 314 13.49 -6.13 12.51
CA MET A 314 13.34 -6.64 13.87
C MET A 314 14.30 -5.98 14.87
N SER A 315 15.22 -5.15 14.40
CA SER A 315 16.06 -4.30 15.22
C SER A 315 16.24 -2.92 14.61
N ASP A 316 16.48 -1.94 15.48
CA ASP A 316 17.01 -0.64 15.08
C ASP A 316 18.52 -0.78 14.80
N VAL A 317 19.01 0.01 13.85
CA VAL A 317 20.45 0.08 13.53
C VAL A 317 20.90 1.52 13.68
N ALA A 318 21.92 1.74 14.51
CA ALA A 318 22.42 3.08 14.79
C ALA A 318 23.03 3.75 13.56
N LYS A 319 23.77 2.98 12.74
CA LYS A 319 24.41 3.48 11.52
C LYS A 319 24.56 2.41 10.44
N GLY A 320 24.33 2.80 9.18
CA GLY A 320 24.40 1.89 8.04
C GLY A 320 23.14 1.01 7.91
N GLY A 321 23.27 -0.21 7.40
CA GLY A 321 22.20 -1.22 7.46
C GLY A 321 20.94 -0.94 6.64
N HIS A 322 20.93 0.05 5.75
CA HIS A 322 19.75 0.36 4.93
C HIS A 322 19.38 -0.83 4.02
N THR A 323 18.12 -0.94 3.61
CA THR A 323 17.76 -1.71 2.42
C THR A 323 17.93 -0.79 1.22
N ILE A 324 18.75 -1.20 0.25
CA ILE A 324 19.08 -0.40 -0.93
C ILE A 324 18.37 -0.96 -2.15
N PHE A 325 17.76 -0.07 -2.94
CA PHE A 325 17.31 -0.35 -4.31
C PHE A 325 18.20 0.46 -5.26
N PRO A 326 19.37 -0.07 -5.65
CA PRO A 326 20.39 0.69 -6.37
C PRO A 326 19.97 1.11 -7.78
N ARG A 327 18.91 0.49 -8.31
CA ARG A 327 18.35 0.77 -9.64
C ARG A 327 17.08 1.61 -9.61
N ALA A 328 16.71 2.14 -8.44
CA ALA A 328 15.56 3.03 -8.34
C ALA A 328 15.66 4.19 -9.35
N ASP A 329 14.51 4.64 -9.84
CA ASP A 329 14.38 5.69 -10.86
C ASP A 329 15.13 5.39 -12.18
N GLY A 330 15.32 4.11 -12.51
CA GLY A 330 15.96 3.70 -13.77
C GLY A 330 17.49 3.71 -13.74
N ALA A 331 18.10 3.81 -12.55
CA ALA A 331 19.55 3.81 -12.41
C ALA A 331 20.20 2.51 -12.99
N PRO A 332 21.43 2.62 -13.53
CA PRO A 332 22.14 1.48 -14.09
C PRO A 332 22.42 0.44 -13.01
N ARG A 333 22.65 -0.80 -13.45
CA ARG A 333 23.02 -1.88 -12.53
C ARG A 333 24.31 -1.50 -11.79
N PRO A 334 24.35 -1.62 -10.44
CA PRO A 334 25.55 -1.27 -9.69
C PRO A 334 26.67 -2.28 -9.96
N THR A 335 27.92 -1.82 -9.84
CA THR A 335 29.11 -2.68 -9.91
C THR A 335 29.28 -3.53 -8.64
N SER A 336 28.76 -3.04 -7.51
CA SER A 336 28.78 -3.71 -6.22
C SER A 336 27.47 -3.47 -5.48
N MET A 337 26.88 -4.52 -4.90
CA MET A 337 25.69 -4.37 -4.05
C MET A 337 26.02 -3.79 -2.68
N ARG A 338 27.32 -3.71 -2.31
CA ARG A 338 27.77 -3.01 -1.10
C ARG A 338 27.83 -1.49 -1.29
N ASP A 339 27.77 -1.03 -2.55
CA ASP A 339 27.68 0.40 -2.85
C ASP A 339 26.26 0.89 -2.56
N CYS A 340 26.15 1.66 -1.48
CA CYS A 340 24.91 2.28 -1.03
C CYS A 340 24.87 3.79 -1.28
N THR A 341 25.65 4.29 -2.22
CA THR A 341 25.72 5.72 -2.53
C THR A 341 24.58 6.19 -3.45
N LYS A 342 24.01 5.29 -4.27
CA LYS A 342 22.99 5.61 -5.29
C LYS A 342 21.76 4.73 -5.17
N GLY A 343 20.60 5.32 -5.49
CA GLY A 343 19.30 4.66 -5.45
C GLY A 343 18.51 4.94 -4.17
N LEU A 344 17.36 4.28 -4.02
CA LEU A 344 16.49 4.42 -2.86
C LEU A 344 17.08 3.67 -1.67
N LYS A 345 17.24 4.36 -0.55
CA LYS A 345 17.66 3.79 0.73
C LYS A 345 16.52 3.82 1.72
N VAL A 346 16.17 2.66 2.25
CA VAL A 346 15.21 2.56 3.36
C VAL A 346 15.97 2.22 4.64
N PRO A 347 15.97 3.12 5.66
CA PRO A 347 16.62 2.83 6.93
C PRO A 347 15.87 1.72 7.69
N PRO A 348 16.58 0.82 8.36
CA PRO A 348 15.95 -0.15 9.24
C PRO A 348 15.41 0.56 10.48
N LYS A 349 14.15 0.30 10.79
CA LYS A 349 13.49 0.77 12.00
C LYS A 349 12.70 -0.39 12.57
N LYS A 350 12.91 -0.75 13.83
CA LYS A 350 12.22 -1.89 14.46
C LYS A 350 10.71 -1.77 14.23
N ARG A 351 10.03 -2.90 13.98
CA ARG A 351 8.59 -3.02 13.75
C ARG A 351 8.09 -2.45 12.41
N LYS A 352 8.91 -1.71 11.66
CA LYS A 352 8.59 -1.28 10.29
C LYS A 352 8.70 -2.46 9.32
N VAL A 353 7.86 -2.44 8.30
CA VAL A 353 7.98 -3.32 7.13
C VAL A 353 8.02 -2.47 5.86
N ILE A 354 8.71 -2.97 4.83
CA ILE A 354 8.53 -2.52 3.46
C ILE A 354 7.94 -3.63 2.61
N VAL A 355 7.09 -3.24 1.68
CA VAL A 355 6.49 -4.13 0.67
C VAL A 355 6.93 -3.64 -0.68
N PHE A 356 7.56 -4.50 -1.45
CA PHE A 356 7.97 -4.17 -2.81
C PHE A 356 7.72 -5.34 -3.76
N TYR A 357 7.53 -4.99 -5.03
CA TYR A 357 7.12 -5.94 -6.06
C TYR A 357 8.31 -6.24 -6.96
N SER A 358 8.53 -7.53 -7.21
CA SER A 358 9.55 -8.02 -8.14
C SER A 358 8.99 -8.37 -9.51
N MET A 359 7.68 -8.20 -9.70
CA MET A 359 7.02 -8.27 -11.00
C MET A 359 6.09 -7.07 -11.19
N LEU A 360 5.95 -6.64 -12.43
CA LEU A 360 4.99 -5.63 -12.85
C LEU A 360 3.56 -6.23 -12.89
N PRO A 361 2.51 -5.39 -12.89
CA PRO A 361 1.12 -5.82 -13.05
C PRO A 361 0.81 -6.69 -14.25
N ASN A 362 1.62 -6.65 -15.31
CA ASN A 362 1.49 -7.54 -16.48
C ASN A 362 2.13 -8.93 -16.30
N GLY A 363 2.77 -9.20 -15.16
CA GLY A 363 3.45 -10.45 -14.86
C GLY A 363 4.90 -10.54 -15.36
N GLU A 364 5.49 -9.48 -15.93
CA GLU A 364 6.90 -9.43 -16.26
C GLU A 364 7.74 -9.12 -15.00
N GLY A 365 8.94 -9.69 -14.88
CA GLY A 365 9.84 -9.33 -13.78
C GLY A 365 10.26 -7.86 -13.84
N ASP A 366 10.28 -7.17 -12.70
CA ASP A 366 10.74 -5.77 -12.61
C ASP A 366 12.25 -5.73 -12.32
N PRO A 367 13.10 -5.38 -13.30
CA PRO A 367 14.54 -5.31 -13.12
C PRO A 367 14.99 -4.16 -12.21
N MET A 368 14.12 -3.19 -11.92
CA MET A 368 14.37 -2.07 -11.00
C MET A 368 14.19 -2.50 -9.53
N SER A 369 13.48 -3.60 -9.28
CA SER A 369 13.29 -4.20 -7.96
C SER A 369 14.56 -4.85 -7.37
N LEU A 370 15.69 -4.79 -8.09
CA LEU A 370 16.99 -5.20 -7.57
C LEU A 370 17.23 -4.50 -6.24
N HIS A 371 17.46 -5.29 -5.20
CA HIS A 371 17.66 -4.79 -3.85
C HIS A 371 18.78 -5.54 -3.13
N GLY A 372 19.27 -4.93 -2.05
CA GLY A 372 20.31 -5.49 -1.19
C GLY A 372 20.27 -4.89 0.21
N GLY A 373 21.20 -5.33 1.06
CA GLY A 373 21.51 -4.60 2.29
C GLY A 373 22.63 -3.61 2.04
N CYS A 374 22.72 -2.59 2.89
CA CYS A 374 23.93 -1.82 3.06
C CYS A 374 24.73 -2.35 4.26
N PRO A 375 26.06 -2.21 4.24
CA PRO A 375 26.91 -2.54 5.38
C PRO A 375 26.36 -1.93 6.66
N VAL A 376 26.26 -2.75 7.71
CA VAL A 376 25.97 -2.27 9.07
C VAL A 376 27.27 -1.67 9.61
N GLU A 377 27.23 -0.39 9.95
CA GLU A 377 28.39 0.33 10.49
C GLU A 377 28.40 0.30 12.01
N GLU A 378 27.23 0.38 12.65
CA GLU A 378 27.08 0.35 14.10
C GLU A 378 25.79 -0.35 14.52
N GLY A 379 25.91 -1.33 15.43
CA GLY A 379 24.81 -2.17 15.92
C GLY A 379 24.68 -3.51 15.20
N VAL A 380 23.51 -4.15 15.33
CA VAL A 380 23.20 -5.43 14.69
C VAL A 380 21.84 -5.33 14.00
N LYS A 381 21.80 -5.70 12.72
CA LYS A 381 20.57 -5.73 11.92
C LYS A 381 19.95 -7.13 11.89
N TYR A 382 18.77 -7.25 12.47
CA TYR A 382 17.88 -8.41 12.32
C TYR A 382 16.71 -8.02 11.43
N SER A 383 16.43 -8.86 10.44
CA SER A 383 15.24 -8.72 9.61
C SER A 383 14.71 -10.07 9.21
N GLY A 384 13.54 -10.06 8.58
CA GLY A 384 13.10 -11.20 7.83
C GLY A 384 12.32 -10.79 6.60
N ASN A 385 12.12 -11.76 5.74
CA ASN A 385 11.38 -11.64 4.51
C ASN A 385 10.36 -12.77 4.42
N LYS A 386 9.15 -12.38 4.04
CA LYS A 386 8.11 -13.28 3.57
C LYS A 386 7.98 -13.05 2.06
N TRP A 387 8.24 -14.09 1.28
CA TRP A 387 8.02 -14.06 -0.16
C TRP A 387 6.62 -14.54 -0.47
N VAL A 388 5.92 -13.79 -1.33
CA VAL A 388 4.60 -14.14 -1.84
C VAL A 388 4.72 -14.41 -3.33
N TRP A 389 4.29 -15.59 -3.77
CA TRP A 389 4.38 -16.04 -5.16
C TRP A 389 3.16 -15.61 -5.98
N ASN A 390 3.31 -15.60 -7.29
CA ASN A 390 2.19 -15.34 -8.21
C ASN A 390 1.23 -16.56 -8.35
N LYS A 391 1.67 -17.76 -7.95
CA LYS A 391 0.88 -18.99 -7.87
C LYS A 391 0.94 -19.54 -6.44
N ALA A 392 -0.12 -20.23 -6.03
CA ALA A 392 -0.13 -21.03 -4.81
C ALA A 392 0.99 -22.09 -4.82
N ARG A 393 1.48 -22.47 -3.65
CA ARG A 393 2.59 -23.41 -3.44
C ARG A 393 2.19 -24.68 -2.72
#